data_AF-A4S3Y1-F1
#
_entry.id   AF-A4S3Y1-F1
#
_cell.length_a   1.000
_cell.length_b   1.000
_cell.length_c   1.000
_cell.angle_alpha   90.00
_cell.angle_beta   90.00
_cell.angle_gamma   90.00
#
_symmetry.space_group_name_H-M   'P 1'
#
loop_
_entity.id
_entity.type
_entity.pdbx_description
1 polymer ?
#
loop_
_entity_poly.entity_id
_entity_poly.type
_entity_poly.pdbx_seq_one_letter_code
_entity_poly.pdbx_strand_id
1 'polypeptide(L)'
;MVKRFARTVVAGTEDAARVRTLDACERTVDHLFRALDDARRASTRASASASANALASAHAFCEDRLRAVRQDLAMQGLFADDPVACGRCCALLERMIVRAVTSEAEREADASDDDFGAAALRERQLGKTFGMLLSAYAELGFDDDLHVERVGRFVSMLLCVRLRDGTSELAGDLRRVGVRTLATKDARFAMTCRAAFATGNWRRFFAIVDEASYEHACCLERHFAVARIDALRSLNCALNSTPMKLDELARVLRLDYASDAETYVKACGLTVNVDESAEPTVQFRTSPFTPPNLSRPDVAAALRAANRGFKSSSPAAPAIDRDVASVDVDVHLASLSLAR
;
A
#
# COMPACT_ATOMS: atom_id res chain seq x y z
N MET A 1 -3.73 -10.00 27.60
CA MET A 1 -3.41 -8.57 27.30
C MET A 1 -2.19 -8.53 26.39
N VAL A 2 -2.24 -7.86 25.22
CA VAL A 2 -1.10 -7.79 24.27
C VAL A 2 -0.22 -6.58 24.57
N LYS A 3 1.11 -6.78 24.61
CA LYS A 3 2.13 -5.77 24.90
C LYS A 3 1.99 -4.52 24.01
N ARG A 4 1.97 -3.33 24.61
CA ARG A 4 1.93 -2.03 23.91
C ARG A 4 3.30 -1.61 23.42
N PHE A 5 3.33 -0.76 22.39
CA PHE A 5 4.57 -0.14 21.93
C PHE A 5 5.15 0.79 23.02
N ALA A 6 6.46 0.65 23.30
CA ALA A 6 7.16 1.51 24.25
C ALA A 6 7.85 2.66 23.50
N ARG A 7 7.43 3.90 23.79
CA ARG A 7 7.95 5.11 23.10
C ARG A 7 9.41 5.42 23.46
N THR A 8 9.80 5.09 24.68
CA THR A 8 11.17 5.23 25.20
C THR A 8 11.63 3.87 25.70
N VAL A 9 12.75 3.41 25.17
CA VAL A 9 13.48 2.26 25.70
C VAL A 9 14.79 2.81 26.23
N VAL A 10 15.03 2.67 27.52
CA VAL A 10 16.29 3.08 28.14
C VAL A 10 17.24 1.90 28.00
N ALA A 11 18.21 2.03 27.10
CA ALA A 11 19.26 1.03 26.88
C ALA A 11 19.91 0.66 28.23
N GLY A 12 19.97 -0.63 28.54
CA GLY A 12 20.57 -1.15 29.77
C GLY A 12 19.64 -1.33 30.97
N THR A 13 18.35 -1.01 30.87
CA THR A 13 17.33 -1.34 31.91
C THR A 13 16.31 -2.39 31.44
N GLU A 14 16.62 -3.06 30.32
CA GLU A 14 15.75 -4.06 29.74
C GLU A 14 15.78 -5.33 30.59
N ASP A 15 14.73 -5.51 31.37
CA ASP A 15 14.41 -6.78 31.98
C ASP A 15 14.13 -7.77 30.84
N ALA A 16 15.05 -8.71 30.57
CA ALA A 16 14.97 -9.65 29.44
C ALA A 16 13.63 -10.40 29.39
N ALA A 17 12.97 -10.56 30.55
CA ALA A 17 11.63 -11.11 30.69
C ALA A 17 10.52 -10.28 29.99
N ARG A 18 10.79 -9.03 29.60
CA ARG A 18 9.82 -8.13 28.95
C ARG A 18 9.87 -8.16 27.42
N VAL A 19 10.87 -8.81 26.82
CA VAL A 19 10.99 -8.97 25.36
C VAL A 19 10.37 -10.30 24.96
N ARG A 20 9.48 -10.30 23.96
CA ARG A 20 8.86 -11.54 23.45
C ARG A 20 9.89 -12.35 22.67
N THR A 21 9.92 -13.66 22.88
CA THR A 21 10.62 -14.60 22.00
C THR A 21 10.04 -14.57 20.59
N LEU A 22 10.77 -15.11 19.60
CA LEU A 22 10.28 -15.22 18.22
C LEU A 22 8.92 -15.95 18.12
N ASP A 23 8.78 -17.10 18.78
CA ASP A 23 7.51 -17.85 18.82
C ASP A 23 6.36 -17.05 19.45
N ALA A 24 6.66 -16.20 20.43
CA ALA A 24 5.66 -15.33 21.03
C ALA A 24 5.30 -14.16 20.10
N CYS A 25 6.26 -13.64 19.33
CA CYS A 25 6.01 -12.64 18.29
C CYS A 25 5.11 -13.19 17.18
N GLU A 26 5.41 -14.38 16.64
CA GLU A 26 4.60 -15.04 15.60
C GLU A 26 3.17 -15.28 16.07
N ARG A 27 2.99 -15.92 17.25
CA ARG A 27 1.66 -16.13 17.84
C ARG A 27 0.91 -14.82 18.09
N THR A 28 1.63 -13.75 18.44
CA THR A 28 1.02 -12.42 18.60
C THR A 28 0.51 -11.90 17.27
N VAL A 29 1.31 -11.95 16.20
CA VAL A 29 0.90 -11.48 14.87
C VAL A 29 -0.32 -12.26 14.37
N ASP A 30 -0.33 -13.59 14.53
CA ASP A 30 -1.48 -14.42 14.18
C ASP A 30 -2.74 -14.00 14.94
N HIS A 31 -2.62 -13.76 16.24
CA HIS A 31 -3.74 -13.29 17.06
C HIS A 31 -4.26 -11.92 16.59
N LEU A 32 -3.36 -10.98 16.28
CA LEU A 32 -3.73 -9.64 15.80
C LEU A 32 -4.44 -9.69 14.45
N PHE A 33 -3.94 -10.51 13.52
CA PHE A 33 -4.57 -10.67 12.20
C PHE A 33 -5.95 -11.29 12.31
N ARG A 34 -6.11 -12.35 13.12
CA ARG A 34 -7.43 -12.95 13.38
C ARG A 34 -8.40 -11.94 13.99
N ALA A 35 -7.95 -11.16 14.97
CA ALA A 35 -8.78 -10.13 15.61
C ALA A 35 -9.26 -9.06 14.62
N LEU A 36 -8.40 -8.65 13.69
CA LEU A 36 -8.76 -7.70 12.63
C LEU A 36 -9.78 -8.32 11.64
N ASP A 37 -9.55 -9.57 11.24
CA ASP A 37 -10.46 -10.30 10.34
C ASP A 37 -11.83 -10.56 10.99
N ASP A 38 -11.88 -10.83 12.29
CA ASP A 38 -13.11 -10.92 13.08
C ASP A 38 -13.85 -9.58 13.12
N ALA A 39 -13.13 -8.47 13.39
CA ALA A 39 -13.70 -7.14 13.41
C ALA A 39 -14.30 -6.74 12.04
N ARG A 40 -13.60 -7.06 10.95
CA ARG A 40 -14.09 -6.86 9.59
C ARG A 40 -15.35 -7.66 9.30
N ARG A 41 -15.38 -8.95 9.67
CA ARG A 41 -16.58 -9.80 9.51
C ARG A 41 -17.76 -9.28 10.33
N ALA A 42 -17.53 -8.81 11.55
CA ALA A 42 -18.57 -8.21 12.36
C ALA A 42 -19.09 -6.89 11.74
N SER A 43 -18.19 -6.09 11.18
CA SER A 43 -18.49 -4.82 10.54
C SER A 43 -19.48 -4.98 9.36
N THR A 44 -19.32 -6.02 8.53
CA THR A 44 -20.23 -6.29 7.40
C THR A 44 -21.68 -6.63 7.80
N ARG A 45 -21.94 -6.98 9.07
CA ARG A 45 -23.26 -7.43 9.55
C ARG A 45 -24.00 -6.40 10.41
N ALA A 46 -23.36 -5.29 10.74
CA ALA A 46 -23.87 -4.28 11.68
C ALA A 46 -24.26 -2.98 10.98
N SER A 47 -24.97 -2.09 11.70
CA SER A 47 -25.26 -0.71 11.22
C SER A 47 -23.97 0.03 10.87
N ALA A 48 -23.96 0.73 9.72
CA ALA A 48 -22.77 1.29 9.07
C ALA A 48 -21.89 2.16 9.99
N SER A 49 -22.49 3.00 10.85
CA SER A 49 -21.75 3.94 11.71
C SER A 49 -21.05 3.26 12.91
N ALA A 50 -21.75 2.40 13.65
CA ALA A 50 -21.16 1.68 14.79
C ALA A 50 -20.10 0.66 14.32
N SER A 51 -20.35 0.09 13.15
CA SER A 51 -19.46 -0.83 12.44
C SER A 51 -18.11 -0.20 12.05
N ALA A 52 -18.14 1.01 11.46
CA ALA A 52 -16.93 1.73 11.06
C ALA A 52 -16.03 2.08 12.25
N ASN A 53 -16.59 2.54 13.36
CA ASN A 53 -15.83 2.90 14.57
C ASN A 53 -15.14 1.69 15.21
N ALA A 54 -15.79 0.53 15.22
CA ALA A 54 -15.21 -0.70 15.75
C ALA A 54 -14.04 -1.18 14.90
N LEU A 55 -14.17 -1.15 13.57
CA LEU A 55 -13.11 -1.55 12.64
C LEU A 55 -11.91 -0.60 12.73
N ALA A 56 -12.15 0.72 12.74
CA ALA A 56 -11.09 1.72 12.91
C ALA A 56 -10.31 1.52 14.21
N SER A 57 -11.01 1.20 15.31
CA SER A 57 -10.41 0.91 16.61
C SER A 57 -9.57 -0.38 16.58
N ALA A 58 -10.08 -1.45 15.93
CA ALA A 58 -9.38 -2.72 15.80
C ALA A 58 -8.07 -2.56 15.01
N HIS A 59 -8.10 -1.81 13.91
CA HIS A 59 -6.88 -1.51 13.18
C HIS A 59 -5.89 -0.65 13.99
N ALA A 60 -6.33 0.42 14.65
CA ALA A 60 -5.45 1.26 15.47
C ALA A 60 -4.78 0.45 16.60
N PHE A 61 -5.53 -0.48 17.20
CA PHE A 61 -5.01 -1.45 18.13
C PHE A 61 -3.94 -2.34 17.47
N CYS A 62 -4.24 -2.95 16.32
CA CYS A 62 -3.30 -3.83 15.63
C CYS A 62 -2.01 -3.09 15.24
N GLU A 63 -2.10 -1.89 14.68
CA GLU A 63 -0.95 -1.09 14.29
C GLU A 63 -0.01 -0.79 15.47
N ASP A 64 -0.55 -0.42 16.63
CA ASP A 64 0.27 -0.18 17.82
C ASP A 64 0.95 -1.48 18.31
N ARG A 65 0.23 -2.61 18.31
CA ARG A 65 0.78 -3.90 18.75
C ARG A 65 1.80 -4.47 17.76
N LEU A 66 1.61 -4.26 16.45
CA LEU A 66 2.57 -4.65 15.42
C LEU A 66 3.85 -3.81 15.51
N ARG A 67 3.77 -2.52 15.87
CA ARG A 67 4.97 -1.72 16.20
C ARG A 67 5.72 -2.30 17.39
N ALA A 68 5.02 -2.77 18.42
CA ALA A 68 5.65 -3.44 19.56
C ALA A 68 6.31 -4.77 19.16
N VAL A 69 5.69 -5.56 18.27
CA VAL A 69 6.31 -6.80 17.73
C VAL A 69 7.62 -6.45 17.03
N ARG A 70 7.57 -5.47 16.11
CA ARG A 70 8.75 -5.00 15.38
C ARG A 70 9.86 -4.52 16.33
N GLN A 71 9.50 -3.83 17.41
CA GLN A 71 10.44 -3.40 18.43
C GLN A 71 11.11 -4.58 19.14
N ASP A 72 10.36 -5.63 19.49
CA ASP A 72 10.91 -6.84 20.12
C ASP A 72 11.85 -7.61 19.19
N LEU A 73 11.53 -7.69 17.89
CA LEU A 73 12.42 -8.29 16.89
C LEU A 73 13.74 -7.50 16.75
N ALA A 74 13.67 -6.16 16.83
CA ALA A 74 14.85 -5.30 16.73
C ALA A 74 15.75 -5.43 17.97
N MET A 75 15.18 -5.49 19.17
CA MET A 75 15.93 -5.69 20.42
C MET A 75 16.63 -7.04 20.46
N GLN A 76 16.10 -8.05 19.76
CA GLN A 76 16.72 -9.37 19.60
C GLN A 76 17.72 -9.44 18.43
N GLY A 77 18.10 -8.30 17.83
CA GLY A 77 19.11 -8.25 16.77
C GLY A 77 18.71 -9.00 15.51
N LEU A 78 17.41 -9.10 15.20
CA LEU A 78 16.89 -9.82 14.02
C LEU A 78 17.28 -11.31 13.94
N PHE A 79 17.81 -11.86 15.03
CA PHE A 79 18.37 -13.21 15.06
C PHE A 79 19.47 -13.43 14.01
N ALA A 80 20.30 -12.41 13.73
CA ALA A 80 21.34 -12.46 12.69
C ALA A 80 22.31 -13.65 12.85
N ASP A 81 22.56 -14.09 14.09
CA ASP A 81 23.45 -15.23 14.39
C ASP A 81 22.79 -16.61 14.20
N ASP A 82 21.48 -16.67 13.96
CA ASP A 82 20.72 -17.90 13.70
C ASP A 82 19.94 -17.77 12.38
N PRO A 83 20.47 -18.31 11.26
CA PRO A 83 19.85 -18.20 9.95
C PRO A 83 18.41 -18.74 9.90
N VAL A 84 18.10 -19.77 10.70
CA VAL A 84 16.75 -20.34 10.77
C VAL A 84 15.79 -19.35 11.43
N ALA A 85 16.17 -18.80 12.57
CA ALA A 85 15.37 -17.78 13.25
C ALA A 85 15.28 -16.47 12.45
N CYS A 86 16.34 -16.09 11.74
CA CYS A 86 16.35 -14.91 10.87
C CYS A 86 15.41 -15.08 9.67
N GLY A 87 15.40 -16.26 9.03
CA GLY A 87 14.44 -16.59 7.97
C GLY A 87 12.99 -16.54 8.44
N ARG A 88 12.70 -17.06 9.64
CA ARG A 88 11.39 -16.92 10.29
C ARG A 88 11.03 -15.46 10.58
N CYS A 89 12.00 -14.66 11.01
CA CYS A 89 11.84 -13.22 11.22
C CYS A 89 11.49 -12.50 9.90
N CYS A 90 12.15 -12.85 8.79
CA CYS A 90 11.83 -12.34 7.46
C CYS A 90 10.38 -12.66 7.09
N ALA A 91 9.98 -13.94 7.15
CA ALA A 91 8.60 -14.36 6.86
C ALA A 91 7.56 -13.61 7.71
N LEU A 92 7.86 -13.37 8.99
CA LEU A 92 6.97 -12.60 9.87
C LEU A 92 6.84 -11.13 9.42
N LEU A 93 7.96 -10.47 9.08
CA LEU A 93 7.97 -9.10 8.58
C LEU A 93 7.26 -8.95 7.23
N GLU A 94 7.40 -9.93 6.35
CA GLU A 94 6.68 -10.02 5.07
C GLU A 94 5.17 -10.03 5.27
N ARG A 95 4.69 -10.92 6.15
CA ARG A 95 3.26 -10.99 6.53
C ARG A 95 2.76 -9.67 7.10
N MET A 96 3.57 -9.00 7.92
CA MET A 96 3.24 -7.68 8.47
C MET A 96 3.14 -6.60 7.39
N ILE A 97 4.01 -6.61 6.38
CA ILE A 97 3.98 -5.66 5.26
C ILE A 97 2.73 -5.88 4.41
N VAL A 98 2.47 -7.12 3.98
CA VAL A 98 1.31 -7.46 3.14
C VAL A 98 0.04 -7.02 3.85
N ARG A 99 -0.11 -7.37 5.14
CA ARG A 99 -1.29 -6.98 5.92
C ARG A 99 -1.43 -5.46 6.07
N ALA A 100 -0.34 -4.73 6.27
CA ALA A 100 -0.39 -3.28 6.41
C ALA A 100 -0.85 -2.60 5.11
N VAL A 101 -0.32 -3.03 3.97
CA VAL A 101 -0.69 -2.50 2.65
C VAL A 101 -2.16 -2.79 2.32
N THR A 102 -2.63 -4.02 2.54
CA THR A 102 -4.03 -4.36 2.27
C THR A 102 -4.99 -3.67 3.23
N SER A 103 -4.61 -3.52 4.50
CA SER A 103 -5.41 -2.79 5.51
C SER A 103 -5.56 -1.30 5.17
N GLU A 104 -4.52 -0.66 4.63
CA GLU A 104 -4.59 0.74 4.22
C GLU A 104 -5.54 0.92 3.03
N ALA A 105 -5.46 0.03 2.04
CA ALA A 105 -6.38 0.01 0.92
C ALA A 105 -7.83 -0.19 1.39
N GLU A 106 -8.09 -1.10 2.31
CA GLU A 106 -9.43 -1.32 2.88
C GLU A 106 -9.97 -0.06 3.57
N ARG A 107 -9.12 0.67 4.30
CA ARG A 107 -9.49 1.90 4.98
C ARG A 107 -9.77 3.08 4.07
N GLU A 108 -9.00 3.25 3.00
CA GLU A 108 -9.21 4.35 2.05
C GLU A 108 -10.64 4.31 1.46
N ALA A 109 -11.25 3.12 1.41
CA ALA A 109 -12.65 2.97 1.04
C ALA A 109 -13.64 3.57 2.07
N ASP A 110 -13.29 3.61 3.35
CA ASP A 110 -14.19 3.92 4.48
C ASP A 110 -13.76 5.13 5.35
N ALA A 111 -12.70 5.85 4.97
CA ALA A 111 -12.04 6.86 5.80
C ALA A 111 -12.84 8.18 5.98
N SER A 112 -12.83 8.71 7.21
CA SER A 112 -13.28 10.06 7.57
C SER A 112 -12.13 11.09 7.52
N ASP A 113 -12.46 12.39 7.55
CA ASP A 113 -11.54 13.48 7.21
C ASP A 113 -10.39 13.79 8.21
N ASP A 114 -10.41 13.21 9.42
CA ASP A 114 -9.41 13.51 10.48
C ASP A 114 -8.09 12.72 10.37
N ASP A 115 -7.82 12.05 9.24
CA ASP A 115 -6.82 10.96 9.18
C ASP A 115 -5.48 11.30 8.49
N PHE A 116 -5.26 12.55 8.02
CA PHE A 116 -4.04 12.87 7.24
C PHE A 116 -2.73 12.63 8.02
N GLY A 117 -2.66 13.08 9.27
CA GLY A 117 -1.48 12.87 10.12
C GLY A 117 -1.26 11.40 10.48
N ALA A 118 -2.34 10.63 10.56
CA ALA A 118 -2.29 9.21 10.85
C ALA A 118 -1.87 8.40 9.61
N ALA A 119 -2.33 8.75 8.40
CA ALA A 119 -1.86 8.16 7.14
C ALA A 119 -0.34 8.34 6.94
N ALA A 120 0.16 9.56 7.16
CA ALA A 120 1.60 9.84 7.09
C ALA A 120 2.40 9.05 8.15
N LEU A 121 1.83 8.87 9.35
CA LEU A 121 2.44 8.03 10.38
C LEU A 121 2.45 6.55 9.96
N ARG A 122 1.35 6.02 9.41
CA ARG A 122 1.25 4.63 8.94
C ARG A 122 2.27 4.35 7.84
N GLU A 123 2.37 5.23 6.85
CA GLU A 123 3.38 5.16 5.79
C GLU A 123 4.81 5.13 6.37
N ARG A 124 5.12 6.04 7.30
CA ARG A 124 6.44 6.05 7.95
C ARG A 124 6.73 4.75 8.68
N GLN A 125 5.73 4.15 9.32
CA GLN A 125 5.89 2.89 10.07
C GLN A 125 6.01 1.69 9.14
N LEU A 126 5.28 1.68 8.02
CA LEU A 126 5.42 0.71 6.95
C LEU A 126 6.83 0.75 6.35
N GLY A 127 7.35 1.95 6.06
CA GLY A 127 8.72 2.14 5.58
C GLY A 127 9.78 1.60 6.53
N LYS A 128 9.57 1.73 7.86
CA LYS A 128 10.45 1.12 8.86
C LYS A 128 10.39 -0.41 8.86
N THR A 129 9.22 -1.00 8.60
CA THR A 129 9.09 -2.46 8.47
C THR A 129 9.78 -2.97 7.21
N PHE A 130 9.64 -2.27 6.07
CA PHE A 130 10.40 -2.57 4.85
C PHE A 130 11.91 -2.50 5.07
N GLY A 131 12.41 -1.40 5.65
CA GLY A 131 13.84 -1.25 5.92
C GLY A 131 14.39 -2.36 6.80
N MET A 132 13.62 -2.78 7.82
CA MET A 132 13.97 -3.89 8.70
C MET A 132 13.98 -5.24 7.98
N LEU A 133 13.03 -5.50 7.08
CA LEU A 133 13.03 -6.70 6.23
C LEU A 133 14.25 -6.74 5.33
N LEU A 134 14.58 -5.63 4.66
CA LEU A 134 15.76 -5.56 3.79
C LEU A 134 17.07 -5.75 4.57
N SER A 135 17.16 -5.24 5.80
CA SER A 135 18.29 -5.53 6.69
C SER A 135 18.36 -7.03 7.02
N ALA A 136 17.26 -7.66 7.41
CA ALA A 136 17.26 -9.08 7.74
C ALA A 136 17.68 -9.96 6.55
N TYR A 137 17.22 -9.61 5.34
CA TYR A 137 17.67 -10.29 4.12
C TYR A 137 19.15 -10.10 3.81
N ALA A 138 19.69 -8.90 4.06
CA ALA A 138 21.11 -8.65 3.88
C ALA A 138 21.97 -9.49 4.84
N GLU A 139 21.53 -9.70 6.08
CA GLU A 139 22.21 -10.57 7.04
C GLU A 139 22.18 -12.05 6.63
N LEU A 140 21.06 -12.52 6.04
CA LEU A 140 20.94 -13.90 5.55
C LEU A 140 21.85 -14.21 4.38
N GLY A 141 22.19 -13.22 3.55
CA GLY A 141 23.16 -13.36 2.46
C GLY A 141 22.77 -14.35 1.35
N PHE A 142 21.49 -14.73 1.23
CA PHE A 142 21.03 -15.64 0.18
C PHE A 142 21.07 -14.98 -1.20
N ASP A 143 21.59 -15.72 -2.18
CA ASP A 143 21.62 -15.31 -3.60
C ASP A 143 21.07 -16.41 -4.53
N ASP A 144 20.28 -17.36 -4.01
CA ASP A 144 19.52 -18.27 -4.86
C ASP A 144 18.30 -17.57 -5.48
N ASP A 145 17.79 -18.13 -6.59
CA ASP A 145 16.71 -17.52 -7.37
C ASP A 145 15.43 -17.30 -6.54
N LEU A 146 15.14 -18.19 -5.59
CA LEU A 146 13.92 -18.11 -4.79
C LEU A 146 13.95 -16.92 -3.82
N HIS A 147 15.08 -16.70 -3.14
CA HIS A 147 15.28 -15.53 -2.30
C HIS A 147 15.35 -14.25 -3.13
N VAL A 148 16.02 -14.26 -4.26
CA VAL A 148 16.11 -13.12 -5.17
C VAL A 148 14.72 -12.64 -5.62
N GLU A 149 13.85 -13.57 -6.06
CA GLU A 149 12.46 -13.26 -6.45
C GLU A 149 11.63 -12.73 -5.27
N ARG A 150 11.77 -13.35 -4.09
CA ARG A 150 11.05 -12.94 -2.88
C ARG A 150 11.44 -11.52 -2.44
N VAL A 151 12.73 -11.22 -2.35
CA VAL A 151 13.20 -9.85 -2.05
C VAL A 151 12.75 -8.89 -3.15
N GLY A 152 12.74 -9.34 -4.41
CA GLY A 152 12.25 -8.59 -5.57
C GLY A 152 10.83 -8.09 -5.39
N ARG A 153 9.92 -8.96 -4.94
CA ARG A 153 8.52 -8.63 -4.61
C ARG A 153 8.40 -7.56 -3.52
N PHE A 154 9.21 -7.60 -2.46
CA PHE A 154 9.13 -6.59 -1.40
C PHE A 154 9.79 -5.26 -1.79
N VAL A 155 10.85 -5.31 -2.60
CA VAL A 155 11.45 -4.11 -3.21
C VAL A 155 10.47 -3.42 -4.14
N SER A 156 9.76 -4.17 -4.98
CA SER A 156 8.76 -3.61 -5.90
C SER A 156 7.60 -2.98 -5.14
N MET A 157 7.10 -3.62 -4.08
CA MET A 157 6.08 -3.03 -3.22
C MET A 157 6.57 -1.74 -2.55
N LEU A 158 7.80 -1.71 -2.02
CA LEU A 158 8.39 -0.49 -1.45
C LEU A 158 8.45 0.65 -2.48
N LEU A 159 8.87 0.34 -3.72
CA LEU A 159 8.91 1.29 -4.83
C LEU A 159 7.50 1.83 -5.15
N CYS A 160 6.49 0.97 -5.21
CA CYS A 160 5.09 1.36 -5.45
C CYS A 160 4.51 2.22 -4.31
N VAL A 161 4.82 1.92 -3.04
CA VAL A 161 4.41 2.77 -1.91
C VAL A 161 5.02 4.16 -2.03
N ARG A 162 6.26 4.26 -2.51
CA ARG A 162 7.09 5.47 -2.56
C ARG A 162 7.30 6.03 -3.98
N LEU A 163 6.30 5.97 -4.87
CA LEU A 163 6.44 6.46 -6.25
C LEU A 163 6.95 7.92 -6.35
N ARG A 164 6.55 8.77 -5.40
CA ARG A 164 6.90 10.20 -5.37
C ARG A 164 8.28 10.50 -4.77
N ASP A 165 8.85 9.56 -4.02
CA ASP A 165 10.05 9.84 -3.23
C ASP A 165 11.27 9.79 -4.13
N GLY A 166 11.90 10.94 -4.40
CA GLY A 166 13.23 11.04 -4.99
C GLY A 166 14.36 10.99 -3.96
N THR A 167 14.10 10.49 -2.75
CA THR A 167 14.98 10.71 -1.58
C THR A 167 16.19 9.78 -1.56
N SER A 168 17.23 10.24 -0.87
CA SER A 168 18.45 9.47 -0.58
C SER A 168 18.17 8.21 0.24
N GLU A 169 17.08 8.19 1.02
CA GLU A 169 16.65 7.04 1.82
C GLU A 169 16.23 5.86 0.95
N LEU A 170 15.34 6.08 -0.04
CA LEU A 170 14.94 5.02 -0.97
C LEU A 170 16.15 4.52 -1.77
N ALA A 171 17.03 5.43 -2.22
CA ALA A 171 18.28 5.01 -2.87
C ALA A 171 19.19 4.20 -1.93
N GLY A 172 19.21 4.52 -0.63
CA GLY A 172 19.92 3.75 0.39
C GLY A 172 19.35 2.35 0.57
N ASP A 173 18.04 2.23 0.65
CA ASP A 173 17.34 0.94 0.72
C ASP A 173 17.62 0.08 -0.52
N LEU A 174 17.59 0.69 -1.72
CA LEU A 174 17.87 -0.01 -2.98
C LEU A 174 19.34 -0.40 -3.16
N ARG A 175 20.29 0.33 -2.56
CA ARG A 175 21.71 -0.07 -2.59
C ARG A 175 21.98 -1.33 -1.76
N ARG A 176 21.11 -1.67 -0.82
CA ARG A 176 21.23 -2.89 -0.01
C ARG A 176 20.77 -4.14 -0.77
N VAL A 177 20.10 -3.98 -1.91
CA VAL A 177 19.63 -5.11 -2.72
C VAL A 177 20.49 -5.31 -3.96
N GLY A 178 20.75 -6.57 -4.31
CA GLY A 178 21.60 -6.93 -5.43
C GLY A 178 20.97 -6.58 -6.79
N VAL A 179 21.80 -6.51 -7.83
CA VAL A 179 21.35 -6.25 -9.22
C VAL A 179 20.35 -7.32 -9.69
N ARG A 180 20.52 -8.58 -9.25
CA ARG A 180 19.60 -9.68 -9.57
C ARG A 180 18.20 -9.43 -9.02
N THR A 181 18.08 -8.93 -7.79
CA THR A 181 16.81 -8.53 -7.19
C THR A 181 16.13 -7.43 -8.00
N LEU A 182 16.88 -6.43 -8.45
CA LEU A 182 16.36 -5.34 -9.30
C LEU A 182 15.99 -5.81 -10.72
N ALA A 183 16.47 -6.98 -11.13
CA ALA A 183 16.16 -7.60 -12.41
C ALA A 183 14.94 -8.54 -12.35
N THR A 184 14.36 -8.78 -11.18
CA THR A 184 13.12 -9.58 -11.03
C THR A 184 11.95 -8.94 -11.78
N LYS A 185 10.96 -9.75 -12.14
CA LYS A 185 9.75 -9.27 -12.85
C LYS A 185 9.05 -8.16 -12.06
N ASP A 186 8.87 -8.37 -10.77
CA ASP A 186 8.17 -7.43 -9.90
C ASP A 186 8.94 -6.11 -9.73
N ALA A 187 10.26 -6.17 -9.54
CA ALA A 187 11.08 -4.96 -9.45
C ALA A 187 11.04 -4.14 -10.76
N ARG A 188 11.10 -4.81 -11.92
CA ARG A 188 10.95 -4.15 -13.23
C ARG A 188 9.57 -3.54 -13.43
N PHE A 189 8.52 -4.23 -12.99
CA PHE A 189 7.16 -3.69 -12.98
C PHE A 189 7.11 -2.35 -12.21
N ALA A 190 7.60 -2.34 -10.97
CA ALA A 190 7.55 -1.15 -10.12
C ALA A 190 8.43 0.00 -10.67
N MET A 191 9.61 -0.30 -11.21
CA MET A 191 10.45 0.71 -11.87
C MET A 191 9.77 1.32 -13.10
N THR A 192 9.08 0.50 -13.91
CA THR A 192 8.33 0.97 -15.09
C THR A 192 7.14 1.84 -14.67
N CYS A 193 6.41 1.41 -13.64
CA CYS A 193 5.32 2.18 -13.04
C CYS A 193 5.80 3.55 -12.55
N ARG A 194 6.92 3.57 -11.81
CA ARG A 194 7.56 4.79 -11.31
C ARG A 194 8.03 5.71 -12.43
N ALA A 195 8.63 5.18 -13.49
CA ALA A 195 9.03 5.97 -14.65
C ALA A 195 7.83 6.62 -15.35
N ALA A 196 6.73 5.88 -15.55
CA ALA A 196 5.50 6.41 -16.14
C ALA A 196 4.87 7.50 -15.27
N PHE A 197 4.85 7.29 -13.94
CA PHE A 197 4.37 8.27 -12.97
C PHE A 197 5.22 9.56 -12.98
N ALA A 198 6.55 9.42 -12.91
CA ALA A 198 7.48 10.55 -12.86
C ALA A 198 7.48 11.40 -14.15
N THR A 199 7.23 10.77 -15.30
CA THR A 199 7.17 11.47 -16.60
C THR A 199 5.79 12.03 -16.93
N GLY A 200 4.77 11.79 -16.08
CA GLY A 200 3.39 12.19 -16.35
C GLY A 200 2.76 11.44 -17.54
N ASN A 201 3.27 10.26 -17.89
CA ASN A 201 2.67 9.42 -18.93
C ASN A 201 1.50 8.62 -18.35
N TRP A 202 0.38 9.30 -18.12
CA TRP A 202 -0.77 8.73 -17.41
C TRP A 202 -1.43 7.56 -18.14
N ARG A 203 -1.45 7.59 -19.47
CA ARG A 203 -1.92 6.45 -20.28
C ARG A 203 -1.09 5.20 -20.02
N ARG A 204 0.25 5.34 -20.02
CA ARG A 204 1.16 4.23 -19.72
C ARG A 204 1.05 3.81 -18.25
N PHE A 205 0.95 4.76 -17.33
CA PHE A 205 0.79 4.47 -15.90
C PHE A 205 -0.45 3.61 -15.64
N PHE A 206 -1.62 4.02 -16.14
CA PHE A 206 -2.86 3.26 -15.97
C PHE A 206 -2.83 1.90 -16.69
N ALA A 207 -2.19 1.81 -17.86
CA ALA A 207 -2.00 0.52 -18.53
C ALA A 207 -1.13 -0.46 -17.71
N ILE A 208 -0.05 0.03 -17.09
CA ILE A 208 0.78 -0.80 -16.20
C ILE A 208 -0.01 -1.20 -14.96
N VAL A 209 -0.78 -0.28 -14.40
CA VAL A 209 -1.60 -0.52 -13.22
C VAL A 209 -2.61 -1.66 -13.46
N ASP A 210 -3.18 -1.79 -14.66
CA ASP A 210 -4.07 -2.90 -15.03
C ASP A 210 -3.40 -4.30 -14.94
N GLU A 211 -2.07 -4.37 -15.03
CA GLU A 211 -1.28 -5.61 -14.90
C GLU A 211 -0.84 -5.89 -13.46
N ALA A 212 -1.16 -5.01 -12.51
CA ALA A 212 -0.70 -5.12 -11.13
C ALA A 212 -1.28 -6.34 -10.42
N SER A 213 -0.47 -7.02 -9.60
CA SER A 213 -1.01 -7.93 -8.58
C SER A 213 -1.85 -7.15 -7.57
N TYR A 214 -2.72 -7.83 -6.84
CA TYR A 214 -3.55 -7.20 -5.82
C TYR A 214 -2.74 -6.39 -4.80
N GLU A 215 -1.61 -6.91 -4.32
CA GLU A 215 -0.77 -6.21 -3.34
C GLU A 215 -0.10 -4.96 -3.94
N HIS A 216 0.34 -5.04 -5.20
CA HIS A 216 0.87 -3.87 -5.91
C HIS A 216 -0.23 -2.84 -6.15
N ALA A 217 -1.44 -3.26 -6.51
CA ALA A 217 -2.60 -2.38 -6.65
C ALA A 217 -2.89 -1.65 -5.34
N CYS A 218 -2.90 -2.36 -4.20
CA CYS A 218 -3.05 -1.75 -2.87
C CYS A 218 -1.91 -0.75 -2.56
N CYS A 219 -0.67 -1.03 -2.97
CA CYS A 219 0.43 -0.07 -2.81
C CYS A 219 0.22 1.20 -3.67
N LEU A 220 -0.31 1.03 -4.88
CA LEU A 220 -0.45 2.09 -5.89
C LEU A 220 -1.68 2.98 -5.66
N GLU A 221 -2.71 2.47 -5.00
CA GLU A 221 -3.98 3.14 -4.78
C GLU A 221 -3.83 4.55 -4.21
N ARG A 222 -2.90 4.72 -3.26
CA ARG A 222 -2.58 6.00 -2.62
C ARG A 222 -2.11 7.10 -3.57
N HIS A 223 -1.69 6.73 -4.78
CA HIS A 223 -1.23 7.67 -5.81
C HIS A 223 -2.30 7.97 -6.87
N PHE A 224 -3.42 7.24 -6.91
CA PHE A 224 -4.42 7.37 -7.97
C PHE A 224 -5.11 8.73 -7.99
N ALA A 225 -5.42 9.30 -6.82
CA ALA A 225 -6.04 10.63 -6.77
C ALA A 225 -5.17 11.67 -7.48
N VAL A 226 -3.88 11.71 -7.11
CA VAL A 226 -2.90 12.63 -7.69
C VAL A 226 -2.72 12.35 -9.18
N ALA A 227 -2.56 11.08 -9.57
CA ALA A 227 -2.40 10.69 -10.97
C ALA A 227 -3.61 11.12 -11.83
N ARG A 228 -4.84 10.94 -11.33
CA ARG A 228 -6.07 11.34 -12.04
C ARG A 228 -6.19 12.85 -12.18
N ILE A 229 -5.87 13.61 -11.12
CA ILE A 229 -5.83 15.08 -11.15
C ILE A 229 -4.80 15.59 -12.17
N ASP A 230 -3.59 15.04 -12.17
CA ASP A 230 -2.54 15.44 -13.08
C ASP A 230 -2.81 14.97 -14.54
N ALA A 231 -3.49 13.83 -14.71
CA ALA A 231 -4.00 13.39 -16.00
C ALA A 231 -5.04 14.37 -16.56
N LEU A 232 -5.99 14.83 -15.74
CA LEU A 232 -6.96 15.84 -16.14
C LEU A 232 -6.29 17.17 -16.50
N ARG A 233 -5.27 17.59 -15.75
CA ARG A 233 -4.46 18.76 -16.11
C ARG A 233 -3.83 18.58 -17.49
N SER A 234 -3.24 17.41 -17.74
CA SER A 234 -2.58 17.08 -19.01
C SER A 234 -3.58 17.06 -20.17
N LEU A 235 -4.76 16.48 -19.98
CA LEU A 235 -5.86 16.49 -20.96
C LEU A 235 -6.33 17.91 -21.25
N ASN A 236 -6.50 18.74 -20.21
CA ASN A 236 -6.91 20.14 -20.36
C ASN A 236 -5.88 20.97 -21.13
N CYS A 237 -4.59 20.64 -21.00
CA CYS A 237 -3.53 21.29 -21.78
C CYS A 237 -3.47 20.75 -23.22
N ALA A 238 -3.67 19.46 -23.46
CA ALA A 238 -3.38 18.82 -24.74
C ALA A 238 -4.55 18.78 -25.72
N LEU A 239 -5.78 18.55 -25.24
CA LEU A 239 -6.94 18.38 -26.10
C LEU A 239 -7.47 19.72 -26.63
N ASN A 240 -8.11 19.67 -27.79
CA ASN A 240 -8.90 20.76 -28.33
C ASN A 240 -10.25 20.85 -27.60
N SER A 241 -11.04 21.89 -27.86
CA SER A 241 -12.37 22.09 -27.23
C SER A 241 -13.45 21.13 -27.75
N THR A 242 -13.06 19.96 -28.27
CA THR A 242 -14.00 18.90 -28.66
C THR A 242 -14.59 18.27 -27.39
N PRO A 243 -15.92 18.12 -27.31
CA PRO A 243 -16.56 17.47 -26.16
C PRO A 243 -16.12 16.00 -26.04
N MET A 244 -15.76 15.59 -24.82
CA MET A 244 -15.51 14.20 -24.44
C MET A 244 -16.62 13.72 -23.52
N LYS A 245 -17.15 12.52 -23.77
CA LYS A 245 -18.17 11.90 -22.92
C LYS A 245 -17.58 11.53 -21.56
N LEU A 246 -18.33 11.69 -20.47
CA LEU A 246 -17.85 11.31 -19.14
C LEU A 246 -17.54 9.82 -18.99
N ASP A 247 -18.26 8.94 -19.70
CA ASP A 247 -17.94 7.51 -19.76
C ASP A 247 -16.56 7.24 -20.40
N GLU A 248 -16.25 7.96 -21.47
CA GLU A 248 -14.94 7.87 -22.11
C GLU A 248 -13.84 8.37 -21.19
N LEU A 249 -14.07 9.50 -20.51
CA LEU A 249 -13.14 10.02 -19.52
C LEU A 249 -12.93 9.03 -18.35
N ALA A 250 -14.00 8.40 -17.85
CA ALA A 250 -13.92 7.39 -16.81
C ALA A 250 -13.01 6.23 -17.24
N ARG A 251 -13.16 5.73 -18.48
CA ARG A 251 -12.28 4.70 -19.04
C ARG A 251 -10.82 5.15 -19.13
N VAL A 252 -10.55 6.40 -19.54
CA VAL A 252 -9.19 6.97 -19.63
C VAL A 252 -8.53 7.09 -18.24
N LEU A 253 -9.30 7.48 -17.22
CA LEU A 253 -8.83 7.67 -15.85
C LEU A 253 -8.93 6.42 -14.97
N ARG A 254 -9.36 5.29 -15.56
CA ARG A 254 -9.64 4.02 -14.87
C ARG A 254 -10.57 4.21 -13.67
N LEU A 255 -11.68 4.93 -13.88
CA LEU A 255 -12.77 5.09 -12.92
C LEU A 255 -13.90 4.11 -13.29
N ASP A 256 -14.62 3.62 -12.27
CA ASP A 256 -15.72 2.66 -12.51
C ASP A 256 -16.94 3.33 -13.12
N TYR A 257 -17.21 4.58 -12.74
CA TYR A 257 -18.43 5.27 -13.11
C TYR A 257 -18.17 6.65 -13.72
N ALA A 258 -19.04 7.05 -14.65
CA ALA A 258 -19.04 8.40 -15.22
C ALA A 258 -19.27 9.48 -14.14
N SER A 259 -20.01 9.17 -13.06
CA SER A 259 -20.23 10.06 -11.92
C SER A 259 -18.93 10.37 -11.14
N ASP A 260 -18.01 9.41 -11.08
CA ASP A 260 -16.71 9.60 -10.46
C ASP A 260 -15.85 10.53 -11.31
N ALA A 261 -15.89 10.36 -12.63
CA ALA A 261 -15.23 11.27 -13.57
C ALA A 261 -15.80 12.69 -13.44
N GLU A 262 -17.12 12.83 -13.30
CA GLU A 262 -17.77 14.11 -13.05
C GLU A 262 -17.25 14.79 -11.78
N THR A 263 -17.09 14.02 -10.70
CA THR A 263 -16.58 14.50 -9.41
C THR A 263 -15.16 15.05 -9.56
N TYR A 264 -14.30 14.32 -10.26
CA TYR A 264 -12.93 14.77 -10.57
C TYR A 264 -12.91 16.04 -11.43
N VAL A 265 -13.74 16.10 -12.48
CA VAL A 265 -13.85 17.27 -13.38
C VAL A 265 -14.27 18.52 -12.59
N LYS A 266 -15.35 18.42 -11.81
CA LYS A 266 -15.85 19.52 -10.97
C LYS A 266 -14.83 19.94 -9.92
N ALA A 267 -14.18 18.98 -9.25
CA ALA A 267 -13.15 19.27 -8.27
C ALA A 267 -11.94 20.01 -8.87
N CYS A 268 -11.67 19.80 -10.16
CA CYS A 268 -10.61 20.49 -10.90
C CYS A 268 -11.04 21.83 -11.52
N GLY A 269 -12.26 22.34 -11.21
CA GLY A 269 -12.79 23.60 -11.74
C GLY A 269 -13.20 23.54 -13.21
N LEU A 270 -13.32 22.35 -13.79
CA LEU A 270 -13.75 22.15 -15.17
C LEU A 270 -15.28 22.05 -15.26
N THR A 271 -15.84 22.46 -16.39
CA THR A 271 -17.29 22.52 -16.60
C THR A 271 -17.80 21.26 -17.27
N VAL A 272 -18.90 20.72 -16.74
CA VAL A 272 -19.64 19.61 -17.34
C VAL A 272 -20.87 20.19 -18.01
N ASN A 273 -21.02 19.91 -19.31
CA ASN A 273 -22.19 20.29 -20.08
C ASN A 273 -23.21 19.16 -20.02
N VAL A 274 -24.42 19.48 -19.56
CA VAL A 274 -25.54 18.57 -19.47
C VAL A 274 -26.63 19.12 -20.38
N ASP A 275 -26.69 18.63 -21.61
CA ASP A 275 -27.81 18.93 -22.51
C ASP A 275 -28.95 17.96 -22.18
N GLU A 276 -30.19 18.45 -22.08
CA GLU A 276 -31.38 17.71 -21.57
C GLU A 276 -31.71 16.41 -22.35
N SER A 277 -31.07 16.16 -23.50
CA SER A 277 -31.27 14.97 -24.33
C SER A 277 -29.98 14.24 -24.73
N ALA A 278 -28.82 14.65 -24.18
CA ALA A 278 -27.52 14.06 -24.51
C ALA A 278 -26.77 13.58 -23.26
N GLU A 279 -25.82 12.67 -23.49
CA GLU A 279 -24.92 12.22 -22.43
C GLU A 279 -24.05 13.39 -21.92
N PRO A 280 -23.74 13.46 -20.61
CA PRO A 280 -22.93 14.53 -20.06
C PRO A 280 -21.52 14.51 -20.66
N THR A 281 -21.03 15.69 -21.02
CA THR A 281 -19.72 15.87 -21.65
C THR A 281 -18.87 16.89 -20.90
N VAL A 282 -17.56 16.74 -21.00
CA VAL A 282 -16.57 17.74 -20.60
C VAL A 282 -15.90 18.31 -21.84
N GLN A 283 -15.67 19.62 -21.83
CA GLN A 283 -14.82 20.28 -22.83
C GLN A 283 -13.54 20.75 -22.17
N PHE A 284 -12.41 20.48 -22.83
CA PHE A 284 -11.09 20.90 -22.39
C PHE A 284 -10.73 22.27 -23.00
N ARG A 285 -9.84 23.01 -22.33
CA ARG A 285 -9.40 24.38 -22.67
C ARG A 285 -10.46 25.49 -22.58
N THR A 286 -11.71 25.18 -22.28
CA THR A 286 -12.77 26.18 -22.13
C THR A 286 -12.79 26.82 -20.74
N SER A 287 -12.31 26.09 -19.73
CA SER A 287 -12.23 26.54 -18.34
C SER A 287 -10.79 26.40 -17.82
N PRO A 288 -10.32 27.32 -16.97
CA PRO A 288 -9.00 27.20 -16.35
C PRO A 288 -8.95 26.00 -15.40
N PHE A 289 -7.90 25.19 -15.51
CA PHE A 289 -7.67 24.10 -14.56
C PHE A 289 -7.35 24.68 -13.17
N THR A 290 -8.09 24.27 -12.16
CA THR A 290 -7.83 24.64 -10.77
C THR A 290 -7.54 23.36 -9.97
N PRO A 291 -6.36 23.19 -9.36
CA PRO A 291 -6.10 22.00 -8.55
C PRO A 291 -7.10 21.92 -7.38
N PRO A 292 -7.67 20.73 -7.09
CA PRO A 292 -8.64 20.59 -6.02
C PRO A 292 -8.01 20.95 -4.67
N ASN A 293 -8.75 21.70 -3.85
CA ASN A 293 -8.33 22.03 -2.51
C ASN A 293 -8.57 20.83 -1.57
N LEU A 294 -7.57 19.96 -1.44
CA LEU A 294 -7.66 18.75 -0.59
C LEU A 294 -7.72 19.06 0.92
N SER A 295 -7.51 20.32 1.33
CA SER A 295 -7.77 20.75 2.71
C SER A 295 -9.27 20.89 3.00
N ARG A 296 -10.11 20.89 1.95
CA ARG A 296 -11.56 20.85 2.10
C ARG A 296 -12.02 19.40 2.32
N PRO A 297 -12.65 19.09 3.47
CA PRO A 297 -13.06 17.73 3.82
C PRO A 297 -14.04 17.13 2.80
N ASP A 298 -15.02 17.90 2.36
CA ASP A 298 -16.03 17.49 1.38
C ASP A 298 -15.42 17.10 0.03
N VAL A 299 -14.45 17.88 -0.46
CA VAL A 299 -13.75 17.61 -1.72
C VAL A 299 -12.86 16.38 -1.59
N ALA A 300 -12.11 16.29 -0.50
CA ALA A 300 -11.23 15.16 -0.25
C ALA A 300 -12.03 13.85 -0.11
N ALA A 301 -13.12 13.85 0.66
CA ALA A 301 -14.01 12.71 0.80
C ALA A 301 -14.65 12.27 -0.53
N ALA A 302 -15.09 13.22 -1.36
CA ALA A 302 -15.67 12.91 -2.66
C ALA A 302 -14.65 12.26 -3.61
N LEU A 303 -13.42 12.79 -3.67
CA LEU A 303 -12.36 12.21 -4.51
C LEU A 303 -11.89 10.83 -4.00
N ARG A 304 -11.88 10.61 -2.68
CA ARG A 304 -11.61 9.29 -2.09
C ARG A 304 -12.71 8.29 -2.45
N ALA A 305 -13.97 8.68 -2.33
CA ALA A 305 -15.10 7.82 -2.71
C ALA A 305 -15.04 7.43 -4.21
N ALA A 306 -14.70 8.40 -5.07
CA ALA A 306 -14.49 8.19 -6.50
C ALA A 306 -13.28 7.28 -6.83
N ASN A 307 -12.38 7.01 -5.88
CA ASN A 307 -11.21 6.15 -6.11
C ASN A 307 -11.47 4.65 -6.00
N ARG A 308 -12.65 4.25 -5.49
CA ARG A 308 -12.96 2.86 -5.12
C ARG A 308 -12.88 1.86 -6.29
N GLY A 309 -12.91 2.32 -7.54
CA GLY A 309 -13.15 1.47 -8.68
C GLY A 309 -12.05 0.50 -9.10
N PHE A 310 -10.79 0.81 -8.80
CA PHE A 310 -9.70 -0.07 -9.25
C PHE A 310 -9.73 -1.48 -8.59
N LYS A 311 -10.35 -1.60 -7.42
CA LYS A 311 -10.44 -2.87 -6.67
C LYS A 311 -11.42 -3.88 -7.29
N SER A 312 -12.40 -3.41 -8.06
CA SER A 312 -13.47 -4.24 -8.64
C SER A 312 -13.07 -4.85 -9.99
N SER A 313 -12.09 -4.24 -10.68
CA SER A 313 -11.80 -4.46 -12.09
C SER A 313 -10.44 -5.11 -12.38
N SER A 314 -9.59 -5.34 -11.37
CA SER A 314 -8.36 -6.12 -11.55
C SER A 314 -8.70 -7.57 -11.93
N PRO A 315 -8.22 -8.11 -13.08
CA PRO A 315 -8.49 -9.48 -13.54
C PRO A 315 -7.91 -10.59 -12.63
N ALA A 316 -7.29 -10.21 -11.53
CA ALA A 316 -6.94 -11.08 -10.43
C ALA A 316 -7.16 -10.28 -9.14
N ALA A 317 -8.41 -10.07 -8.74
CA ALA A 317 -8.72 -10.28 -7.34
C ALA A 317 -8.66 -11.81 -7.15
N PRO A 318 -7.50 -12.43 -6.80
CA PRO A 318 -7.62 -13.71 -6.13
C PRO A 318 -8.58 -13.42 -4.99
N ALA A 319 -9.57 -14.30 -4.78
CA ALA A 319 -10.15 -14.40 -3.44
C ALA A 319 -8.94 -14.34 -2.52
N ILE A 320 -8.75 -13.24 -1.76
CA ILE A 320 -7.57 -13.03 -0.91
C ILE A 320 -7.31 -14.40 -0.34
N ASP A 321 -6.26 -15.07 -0.82
CA ASP A 321 -6.13 -16.46 -0.45
C ASP A 321 -6.05 -16.38 1.06
N ARG A 322 -7.03 -16.99 1.72
CA ARG A 322 -7.28 -16.75 3.15
C ARG A 322 -6.06 -17.19 3.97
N ASP A 323 -5.10 -17.81 3.29
CA ASP A 323 -3.73 -18.07 3.65
C ASP A 323 -2.72 -16.97 3.27
N VAL A 324 -2.93 -15.73 3.71
CA VAL A 324 -1.78 -14.88 4.14
C VAL A 324 -1.01 -15.56 5.31
N ALA A 325 -1.52 -16.71 5.78
CA ALA A 325 -0.88 -17.67 6.66
C ALA A 325 0.24 -18.51 5.98
N SER A 326 0.29 -18.66 4.65
CA SER A 326 1.28 -19.52 3.96
C SER A 326 2.45 -18.76 3.34
N VAL A 327 2.95 -17.72 4.03
CA VAL A 327 4.35 -17.33 3.80
C VAL A 327 5.18 -18.48 4.37
N ASP A 328 5.39 -19.53 3.56
CA ASP A 328 5.97 -20.81 3.95
C ASP A 328 7.32 -20.57 4.64
N VAL A 329 7.29 -20.61 5.96
CA VAL A 329 8.49 -20.69 6.80
C VAL A 329 9.35 -21.88 6.34
N ASP A 330 8.69 -22.93 5.85
CA ASP A 330 9.30 -24.13 5.28
C ASP A 330 10.21 -23.84 4.08
N VAL A 331 10.01 -22.75 3.34
CA VAL A 331 10.87 -22.37 2.20
C VAL A 331 12.23 -21.83 2.67
N HIS A 332 12.23 -20.98 3.70
CA HIS A 332 13.49 -20.52 4.31
C HIS A 332 14.23 -21.69 4.96
N LEU A 333 13.49 -22.60 5.61
CA LEU A 333 14.05 -23.80 6.24
C LEU A 333 14.58 -24.83 5.21
N ALA A 334 13.90 -25.02 4.09
CA ALA A 334 14.30 -25.95 3.03
C ALA A 334 15.59 -25.49 2.32
N SER A 335 15.73 -24.18 2.10
CA SER A 335 16.95 -23.62 1.51
C SER A 335 18.14 -23.72 2.47
N LEU A 336 17.89 -23.57 3.78
CA LEU A 336 18.88 -23.77 4.84
C LEU A 336 19.29 -25.23 5.04
N SER A 337 18.39 -26.19 4.78
CA SER A 337 18.72 -27.62 4.87
C SER A 337 19.54 -28.12 3.67
N LEU A 338 19.40 -27.48 2.51
CA LEU A 338 20.18 -27.77 1.29
C LEU A 338 21.58 -27.12 1.28
N ALA A 339 21.82 -26.12 2.13
CA ALA A 339 23.10 -25.42 2.25
C ALA A 339 24.05 -25.99 3.33
N ARG A 340 23.65 -27.09 4.00
CA ARG A 340 24.47 -27.88 4.93
C ARG A 340 24.88 -29.21 4.30
#